data_AF-A0A1G8EF22-F1
#
_entry.id   AF-A0A1G8EF22-F1
#
_cell.length_a   1.000
_cell.length_b   1.000
_cell.length_c   1.000
_cell.angle_alpha   90.00
_cell.angle_beta   90.00
_cell.angle_gamma   90.00
#
_symmetry.space_group_name_H-M   'P 1'
#
loop_
_entity.id
_entity.type
_entity.pdbx_description
1 polymer ?
#
loop_
_entity_poly.entity_id
_entity_poly.type
_entity_poly.pdbx_seq_one_letter_code
_entity_poly.pdbx_strand_id
1 'polypeptide(L)' 'MKAGKTQEYRFGLLKEIYSRHIQSGGNSETVEISTRTERLAYRYLAKRGFISCAERKDGLFKVFLLPEGINYIKNAEKD' A
#
# COMPACT_ATOMS: atom_id res chain seq x y z
N MET A 1 -9.68 -18.41 3.72
CA MET A 1 -9.71 -17.52 2.55
C MET A 1 -8.90 -18.17 1.44
N LYS A 2 -9.43 -18.26 0.20
CA LYS A 2 -8.64 -18.76 -0.96
C LYS A 2 -7.49 -17.77 -1.23
N ALA A 3 -6.31 -18.26 -1.60
CA ALA A 3 -5.10 -17.45 -1.80
C ALA A 3 -5.32 -16.28 -2.77
N GLY A 4 -6.10 -16.47 -3.84
CA GLY A 4 -6.43 -15.43 -4.83
C GLY A 4 -7.07 -14.17 -4.23
N LYS A 5 -8.08 -14.33 -3.36
CA LYS A 5 -8.77 -13.19 -2.72
C LYS A 5 -7.86 -12.30 -1.87
N THR A 6 -6.79 -12.88 -1.32
CA THR A 6 -5.83 -12.14 -0.47
C THR A 6 -4.83 -11.36 -1.31
N GLN A 7 -4.45 -11.89 -2.47
CA GLN A 7 -3.57 -11.20 -3.43
C GLN A 7 -4.31 -10.04 -4.10
N GLU A 8 -5.55 -10.24 -4.53
CA GLU A 8 -6.42 -9.19 -5.09
C GLU A 8 -6.59 -8.03 -4.11
N TYR A 9 -6.86 -8.33 -2.83
CA TYR A 9 -6.99 -7.29 -1.80
C TYR A 9 -5.71 -6.46 -1.61
N ARG A 10 -4.55 -7.11 -1.55
CA ARG A 10 -3.25 -6.40 -1.41
C ARG A 10 -2.93 -5.55 -2.63
N PHE A 11 -3.26 -6.04 -3.82
CA PHE A 11 -3.08 -5.29 -5.06
C PHE A 11 -4.01 -4.08 -5.13
N GLY A 12 -5.28 -4.25 -4.73
CA GLY A 12 -6.24 -3.14 -4.62
C GLY A 12 -5.75 -2.05 -3.67
N LEU A 13 -5.26 -2.42 -2.49
CA LEU A 13 -4.63 -1.48 -1.55
C LEU A 13 -3.45 -0.75 -2.18
N LEU A 14 -2.54 -1.45 -2.85
CA LEU A 14 -1.39 -0.82 -3.49
C LEU A 14 -1.80 0.16 -4.62
N LYS A 15 -2.86 -0.17 -5.39
CA LYS A 15 -3.43 0.74 -6.39
C LYS A 15 -4.01 2.00 -5.77
N GLU A 16 -4.68 1.87 -4.64
CA GLU A 16 -5.24 3.02 -3.92
C GLU A 16 -4.13 3.95 -3.41
N ILE A 17 -3.09 3.37 -2.79
CA ILE A 17 -1.87 4.08 -2.36
C ILE A 17 -1.23 4.81 -3.56
N TYR A 18 -1.11 4.14 -4.71
CA TYR A 18 -0.58 4.74 -5.93
C TYR A 18 -1.43 5.91 -6.44
N SER A 19 -2.75 5.76 -6.49
CA SER A 19 -3.65 6.83 -6.93
C SER A 19 -3.49 8.09 -6.07
N ARG A 20 -3.47 7.92 -4.74
CA ARG A 20 -3.27 9.01 -3.78
C ARG A 20 -1.86 9.61 -3.87
N HIS A 21 -0.84 8.79 -4.12
CA HIS A 21 0.52 9.27 -4.36
C HIS A 21 0.59 10.21 -5.58
N ILE A 22 -0.06 9.86 -6.68
CA ILE A 22 -0.13 10.72 -7.88
C ILE A 22 -0.87 12.02 -7.58
N GLN A 23 -2.04 11.94 -6.92
CA GLN A 23 -2.84 13.11 -6.55
C GLN A 23 -2.10 14.07 -5.61
N SER A 24 -1.26 13.53 -4.73
CA SER A 24 -0.50 14.32 -3.76
C SER A 24 0.84 14.85 -4.29
N GLY A 25 1.20 14.58 -5.55
CA GLY A 25 2.47 15.00 -6.12
C GLY A 25 3.69 14.25 -5.55
N GLY A 26 3.48 13.01 -5.11
CA GLY A 26 4.54 12.14 -4.60
C GLY A 26 4.75 12.18 -3.09
N ASN A 27 3.86 12.85 -2.36
CA ASN A 27 3.96 12.98 -0.92
C ASN A 27 3.53 11.70 -0.18
N SER A 28 3.92 11.62 1.09
CA SER A 28 3.44 10.59 2.00
C SER A 28 1.98 10.78 2.34
N GLU A 29 1.23 9.70 2.42
CA GLU A 29 -0.15 9.73 2.91
C GLU A 29 -0.24 9.32 4.38
N THR A 30 -1.29 9.77 5.05
CA THR A 30 -1.64 9.28 6.39
C THR A 30 -2.90 8.45 6.26
N VAL A 31 -2.85 7.20 6.71
CA VAL A 31 -3.97 6.27 6.68
C VAL A 31 -4.29 5.75 8.08
N GLU A 32 -5.57 5.56 8.34
CA GLU A 32 -6.03 4.83 9.50
C GLU A 32 -6.12 3.34 9.13
N ILE A 33 -5.51 2.46 9.93
CA ILE A 33 -5.58 1.01 9.73
C ILE A 33 -6.47 0.42 10.82
N SER A 34 -7.74 0.18 10.48
CA SER A 34 -8.76 -0.18 11.46
C SER A 34 -8.87 -1.70 11.67
N THR A 35 -8.36 -2.53 10.73
CA THR A 35 -8.50 -3.99 10.82
C THR A 35 -7.17 -4.74 10.87
N ARG A 36 -7.17 -5.93 11.50
CA ARG A 36 -6.02 -6.84 11.51
C ARG A 36 -5.63 -7.28 10.09
N THR A 37 -6.60 -7.51 9.22
CA THR A 37 -6.37 -7.93 7.83
C THR A 37 -5.64 -6.85 7.04
N GLU A 38 -6.10 -5.61 7.16
CA GLU A 38 -5.47 -4.45 6.55
C GLU A 38 -4.05 -4.23 7.08
N ARG A 39 -3.85 -4.32 8.39
CA ARG A 39 -2.51 -4.26 9.00
C ARG A 39 -1.57 -5.32 8.44
N LEU A 40 -2.04 -6.53 8.22
CA LEU A 40 -1.26 -7.60 7.59
C LEU A 40 -0.97 -7.31 6.12
N ALA A 41 -1.89 -6.69 5.39
CA ALA A 41 -1.67 -6.28 4.00
C ALA A 41 -0.60 -5.17 3.91
N TYR A 42 -0.70 -4.11 4.72
CA TYR A 42 0.31 -3.05 4.77
C TYR A 42 1.70 -3.60 5.16
N ARG A 43 1.77 -4.48 6.18
CA ARG A 43 3.04 -5.15 6.53
C ARG A 43 3.59 -5.99 5.40
N TYR A 44 2.73 -6.69 4.64
CA TYR A 44 3.15 -7.46 3.49
C TYR A 44 3.71 -6.56 2.39
N LEU A 45 3.01 -5.49 2.03
CA LEU A 45 3.45 -4.52 1.02
C LEU A 45 4.78 -3.88 1.42
N ALA A 46 4.95 -3.54 2.70
CA ALA A 46 6.20 -3.01 3.23
C ALA A 46 7.34 -4.03 3.16
N LYS A 47 7.08 -5.28 3.56
CA LYS A 47 8.07 -6.38 3.46
C LYS A 47 8.50 -6.66 2.02
N ARG A 48 7.63 -6.43 1.04
CA ARG A 48 7.93 -6.55 -0.39
C ARG A 48 8.68 -5.36 -0.97
N GLY A 49 8.91 -4.30 -0.18
CA GLY A 49 9.57 -3.08 -0.63
C GLY A 49 8.69 -2.18 -1.48
N PHE A 50 7.37 -2.41 -1.52
CA PHE A 50 6.47 -1.58 -2.31
C PHE A 50 6.12 -0.26 -1.62
N ILE A 51 6.10 -0.27 -0.28
CA ILE A 51 5.81 0.90 0.53
C ILE A 51 6.75 0.95 1.74
N SER A 52 6.93 2.13 2.31
CA SER A 52 7.41 2.31 3.68
C SER A 52 6.24 2.75 4.57
N CYS A 53 6.18 2.26 5.80
CA CYS A 53 5.09 2.54 6.72
C CYS A 53 5.64 2.84 8.11
N ALA A 54 5.26 3.98 8.67
CA ALA A 54 5.64 4.43 10.00
C ALA A 54 4.39 4.69 10.86
N GLU A 55 4.28 4.00 11.98
CA GLU A 55 3.20 4.22 12.95
C GLU A 55 3.42 5.54 13.69
N ARG A 56 2.37 6.35 13.79
CA ARG A 56 2.34 7.62 14.51
C ARG A 56 1.73 7.41 15.90
N LYS A 57 2.02 8.35 16.81
CA LYS A 57 1.54 8.31 18.21
C LYS A 57 0.01 8.40 18.37
N ASP A 58 -0.68 8.88 17.35
CA ASP A 58 -2.14 9.01 17.26
C ASP A 58 -2.81 7.72 16.71
N GLY A 59 -2.06 6.65 16.48
CA GLY A 59 -2.57 5.39 15.92
C GLY A 59 -2.73 5.40 14.40
N LEU A 60 -2.37 6.51 13.74
CA LEU A 60 -2.35 6.62 12.28
C LEU A 60 -1.03 6.09 11.71
N PHE A 61 -1.04 5.72 10.44
CA PHE A 61 0.14 5.22 9.74
C PHE A 61 0.53 6.19 8.63
N LYS A 62 1.78 6.63 8.65
CA LYS A 62 2.38 7.41 7.56
C LYS A 62 2.94 6.44 6.54
N VAL A 63 2.39 6.47 5.33
CA VAL A 63 2.74 5.56 4.24
C VAL A 63 3.43 6.33 3.12
N PHE A 64 4.53 5.77 2.63
CA PHE A 64 5.29 6.26 1.50
C PHE A 64 5.28 5.19 0.42
N LEU A 65 4.87 5.55 -0.78
CA LEU A 65 5.02 4.66 -1.92
C LEU A 65 6.48 4.66 -2.39
N LEU A 66 7.04 3.46 -2.59
CA LEU A 66 8.42 3.29 -3.04
C LEU A 66 8.47 3.05 -4.56
N PRO A 67 9.63 3.29 -5.21
CA PRO A 67 9.80 3.09 -6.65
C PRO A 67 9.40 1.70 -7.13
N GLU A 68 9.69 0.66 -6.35
CA GLU A 68 9.33 -0.73 -6.66
C GLU A 68 7.81 -0.91 -6.70
N GLY A 69 7.07 -0.25 -5.80
CA GLY A 69 5.60 -0.27 -5.79
C GLY A 69 5.02 0.42 -7.03
N ILE A 70 5.59 1.56 -7.43
CA ILE A 70 5.22 2.27 -8.67
C ILE A 70 5.45 1.39 -9.89
N ASN A 71 6.64 0.79 -10.00
CA ASN A 71 7.00 -0.08 -11.12
C ASN A 71 6.09 -1.30 -11.20
N TYR A 72 5.75 -1.89 -10.04
CA TYR A 72 4.85 -3.03 -9.98
C TYR A 72 3.45 -2.70 -10.51
N ILE A 73 2.85 -1.56 -10.10
CA ILE A 73 1.56 -1.12 -10.63
C ILE A 73 1.64 -0.83 -12.13
N LYS A 74 2.66 -0.08 -12.57
CA LYS A 74 2.82 0.28 -13.99
C LYS A 74 3.00 -0.93 -14.92
N ASN A 75 3.64 -1.99 -14.44
CA ASN A 75 3.79 -3.22 -15.21
C ASN A 75 2.49 -4.03 -15.22
N ALA A 76 1.79 -4.10 -14.09
CA ALA A 76 0.52 -4.81 -13.99
C ALA A 76 -0.64 -4.15 -14.77
N GLU A 77 -0.51 -2.88 -15.17
CA GLU A 77 -1.49 -2.18 -16.03
C GLU A 77 -1.18 -2.32 -17.53
N LYS A 78 -0.05 -2.92 -17.90
CA LYS A 78 0.34 -3.18 -19.30
C LYS A 78 -0.06 -4.57 -19.79
N ASP A 79 -0.36 -5.48 -18.87
CA ASP A 79 -0.93 -6.81 -19.11
C ASP A 79 -2.46 -6.74 -19.18
#